data_AF-A0A3M1PTJ5-F1
#
_entry.id   AF-A0A3M1PTJ5-F1
#
_cell.length_a   1.000
_cell.length_b   1.000
_cell.length_c   1.000
_cell.angle_alpha   90.00
_cell.angle_beta   90.00
_cell.angle_gamma   90.00
#
_symmetry.space_group_name_H-M   'P 1'
#
loop_
_entity.id
_entity.type
_entity.pdbx_description
1 polymer ?
#
loop_
_entity_poly.entity_id
_entity_poly.type
_entity_poly.pdbx_seq_one_letter_code
_entity_poly.pdbx_strand_id
1 'polypeptide(L)' 'MTAVIVFPGSRRKDRAPCAPFFDRREWSRLMDLYGRMVAAGQWCDYGLEQGSDRIAFLVFRGQRAVPAFRIVKTM' A
#
# COMPACT_ATOMS: atom_id res chain seq x y z
N MET A 1 9.00 -15.58 -2.04
CA MET A 1 7.87 -15.53 -1.08
C MET A 1 7.53 -14.07 -0.85
N THR A 2 6.49 -13.56 -1.50
CA THR A 2 6.00 -12.17 -1.31
C THR A 2 4.92 -12.21 -0.23
N ALA A 3 5.04 -11.37 0.80
CA ALA A 3 4.05 -11.29 1.87
C ALA A 3 2.93 -10.31 1.47
N VAL A 4 1.68 -10.77 1.56
CA VAL A 4 0.49 -9.94 1.32
C VAL A 4 -0.12 -9.56 2.66
N ILE A 5 -0.21 -8.26 2.92
CA ILE A 5 -0.82 -7.70 4.12
C ILE A 5 -2.17 -7.10 3.71
N VAL A 6 -3.26 -7.65 4.22
CA VAL A 6 -4.62 -7.17 3.91
C VAL A 6 -5.04 -6.18 4.99
N PHE A 7 -5.38 -4.96 4.58
CA PHE A 7 -6.01 -3.97 5.44
C PHE A 7 -7.54 -4.02 5.26
N PRO A 8 -8.32 -4.27 6.33
CA PRO A 8 -9.78 -4.18 6.25
C PRO A 8 -10.19 -2.72 6.04
N GLY A 9 -10.86 -2.46 4.92
CA GLY A 9 -11.36 -1.13 4.57
C GLY A 9 -12.48 -0.69 5.51
N SER A 10 -12.46 0.58 5.89
CA SER A 10 -13.63 1.25 6.48
C SER A 10 -14.66 1.49 5.37
N ARG A 11 -15.78 0.73 5.40
CA ARG A 11 -16.91 0.92 4.49
C ARG A 11 -17.40 2.38 4.58
N ARG A 12 -17.00 3.22 3.63
CA ARG A 12 -17.60 4.54 3.44
C ARG A 12 -18.93 4.34 2.73
N LYS A 13 -20.00 4.36 3.51
CA LYS A 13 -21.37 4.54 3.04
C LYS A 13 -21.41 5.88 2.27
N ASP A 14 -22.08 5.92 1.12
CA ASP A 14 -22.47 7.13 0.39
C ASP A 14 -21.37 8.10 -0.11
N ARG A 15 -20.59 7.69 -1.13
CA ARG A 15 -19.97 8.64 -2.06
C ARG A 15 -19.90 7.99 -3.45
N ALA A 16 -20.19 8.76 -4.51
CA ALA A 16 -20.03 8.36 -5.92
C ALA A 16 -18.74 7.52 -6.11
N PRO A 17 -18.70 6.55 -7.04
CA PRO A 17 -17.62 5.56 -7.15
C PRO A 17 -16.27 6.28 -7.23
N CYS A 18 -15.64 6.43 -6.07
CA CYS A 18 -14.37 7.09 -5.91
C CYS A 18 -13.36 5.96 -5.97
N ALA A 19 -12.43 6.06 -6.92
CA ALA A 19 -11.43 5.04 -7.11
C ALA A 19 -10.76 4.72 -5.76
N PRO A 20 -10.60 3.42 -5.40
CA PRO A 20 -10.10 3.04 -4.10
C PRO A 20 -8.77 3.70 -3.79
N PHE A 21 -8.69 4.37 -2.65
CA PHE A 21 -7.46 5.03 -2.20
C PHE A 21 -7.32 4.95 -0.68
N PHE A 22 -6.08 5.06 -0.20
CA PHE A 22 -5.79 5.15 1.23
C PHE A 22 -6.27 6.49 1.78
N ASP A 23 -6.92 6.49 2.94
CA ASP A 23 -7.24 7.75 3.59
C ASP A 23 -5.97 8.45 4.10
N ARG A 24 -6.07 9.73 4.48
CA ARG A 24 -4.91 10.51 4.93
C ARG A 24 -4.17 9.88 6.11
N ARG A 25 -4.88 9.22 7.04
CA ARG A 25 -4.27 8.58 8.22
C ARG A 25 -3.57 7.28 7.84
N GLU A 26 -4.19 6.49 6.97
CA GLU A 26 -3.60 5.27 6.41
C GLU A 26 -2.36 5.60 5.58
N TRP A 27 -2.44 6.60 4.69
CA TRP A 27 -1.32 7.04 3.88
C TRP A 27 -0.16 7.54 4.74
N SER A 28 -0.43 8.36 5.77
CA SER A 28 0.59 8.79 6.71
C SER A 28 1.28 7.60 7.38
N ARG A 29 0.53 6.61 7.86
CA ARG A 29 1.10 5.40 8.49
C ARG A 29 1.95 4.57 7.52
N LEU A 30 1.52 4.44 6.27
CA LEU A 30 2.29 3.75 5.22
C LEU A 30 3.60 4.48 4.94
N MET A 31 3.56 5.81 4.85
CA MET A 31 4.75 6.64 4.65
C MET A 31 5.69 6.63 5.86
N ASP A 32 5.15 6.64 7.08
CA ASP A 32 5.95 6.54 8.31
C ASP A 32 6.67 5.19 8.39
N LEU A 33 5.97 4.10 8.05
CA LEU A 33 6.55 2.76 7.96
C LEU A 33 7.63 2.71 6.87
N TYR A 34 7.31 3.22 5.69
CA TYR A 34 8.24 3.30 4.57
C TYR A 34 9.53 4.03 4.93
N GLY A 35 9.42 5.22 5.52
CA GLY A 35 10.57 6.01 5.95
C GLY A 35 11.47 5.28 6.94
N ARG A 36 10.90 4.59 7.94
CA ARG A 36 11.68 3.77 8.89
C ARG A 36 12.41 2.62 8.19
N MET A 37 11.77 1.97 7.23
CA MET A 37 12.36 0.84 6.51
C MET A 37 13.42 1.27 5.49
N VAL A 38 13.27 2.45 4.87
CA VAL A 38 14.32 3.07 4.04
C VAL A 38 15.52 3.47 4.90
N ALA A 39 15.31 4.08 6.06
CA ALA A 39 16.39 4.42 7.00
C ALA A 39 17.15 3.17 7.49
N ALA A 40 16.44 2.04 7.64
CA ALA A 40 17.04 0.75 7.95
C ALA A 40 17.70 0.05 6.73
N GLY A 41 17.71 0.67 5.55
CA GLY A 41 18.27 0.11 4.32
C GLY A 41 17.50 -1.11 3.78
N GLN A 42 16.29 -1.35 4.25
CA GLN A 42 15.53 -2.54 3.89
C GLN A 42 14.71 -2.36 2.63
N TRP A 43 14.15 -1.16 2.41
CA TRP A 43 13.26 -0.82 1.31
C TRP A 43 13.88 0.27 0.43
N CYS A 44 13.62 0.22 -0.88
CA CYS A 44 14.26 1.13 -1.85
C CYS A 44 13.24 1.96 -2.64
N ASP A 45 12.09 1.37 -2.95
CA ASP A 45 11.06 2.03 -3.75
C ASP A 45 9.67 1.49 -3.38
N TYR A 46 8.63 2.20 -3.79
CA TYR A 46 7.25 1.77 -3.68
C TYR A 46 6.44 2.07 -4.94
N GLY A 47 5.44 1.24 -5.20
CA GLY A 47 4.49 1.41 -6.29
C GLY A 47 3.07 1.44 -5.76
N LEU A 48 2.18 2.08 -6.52
CA LEU A 48 0.74 2.05 -6.27
C LEU A 48 0.05 1.35 -7.43
N GLU A 49 -0.74 0.33 -7.13
CA GLU A 49 -1.61 -0.33 -8.10
C GLU A 49 -3.06 -0.07 -7.70
N GLN A 50 -3.77 0.71 -8.52
CA GLN A 50 -5.18 1.02 -8.32
C GLN A 50 -6.03 0.16 -9.26
N GLY A 51 -7.01 -0.52 -8.71
CA GLY A 51 -8.03 -1.27 -9.45
C GLY A 51 -9.44 -0.78 -9.08
N SER A 52 -10.46 -1.42 -9.64
CA SER A 52 -11.86 -1.02 -9.43
C SER A 52 -12.31 -1.14 -7.98
N ASP A 53 -11.93 -2.24 -7.30
CA ASP A 53 -12.38 -2.54 -5.92
C ASP A 53 -11.24 -2.59 -4.90
N ARG A 54 -10.01 -2.30 -5.34
CA ARG A 54 -8.82 -2.40 -4.50
C ARG A 54 -7.75 -1.40 -4.85
N ILE A 55 -6.93 -1.07 -3.87
CA ILE A 55 -5.65 -0.38 -4.05
C ILE A 55 -4.56 -1.17 -3.33
N ALA A 56 -3.40 -1.30 -3.96
CA ALA A 56 -2.24 -1.96 -3.39
C ALA A 56 -1.04 -1.01 -3.31
N PHE A 57 -0.40 -0.99 -2.15
CA PHE A 57 0.91 -0.40 -1.93
C PHE A 57 1.96 -1.50 -2.06
N LEU A 58 2.74 -1.43 -3.13
CA LEU A 58 3.81 -2.37 -3.48
C LEU A 58 5.12 -1.82 -2.94
N VAL A 59 5.91 -2.67 -2.29
CA VAL A 59 7.21 -2.28 -1.74
C VAL A 59 8.30 -3.12 -2.37
N PHE A 60 9.34 -2.44 -2.86
CA PHE A 60 10.48 -3.05 -3.52
C PHE A 60 11.71 -3.04 -2.62
N ARG A 61 12.50 -4.12 -2.75
CA ARG A 61 13.80 -4.27 -2.08
C ARG A 61 14.87 -4.50 -3.13
N GLY A 62 15.87 -3.62 -3.17
CA GLY A 62 16.92 -3.63 -4.18
C GLY A 62 16.37 -3.47 -5.60
N GLN A 63 17.10 -3.99 -6.59
CA GLN A 63 16.74 -3.91 -8.02
C GLN A 63 15.75 -5.01 -8.47
N ARG A 64 15.06 -5.68 -7.56
CA ARG A 64 14.17 -6.79 -7.93
C ARG A 64 12.90 -6.26 -8.56
N ALA A 65 12.55 -6.77 -9.74
CA ALA A 65 11.31 -6.44 -10.45
C ALA A 65 10.04 -6.92 -9.72
N VAL A 66 10.18 -7.82 -8.73
CA VAL A 66 9.06 -8.38 -7.97
C VAL A 66 8.96 -7.68 -6.61
N PRO A 67 7.77 -7.18 -6.23
CA PRO A 67 7.58 -6.55 -4.92
C PRO A 67 7.78 -7.55 -3.79
N ALA A 68 8.48 -7.11 -2.75
CA ALA A 68 8.76 -7.90 -1.54
C ALA A 68 7.54 -7.93 -0.61
N PHE A 69 6.83 -6.81 -0.53
CA PHE A 69 5.59 -6.68 0.25
C PHE A 69 4.50 -6.05 -0.60
N ARG A 70 3.27 -6.52 -0.39
CA ARG A 70 2.07 -5.94 -1.00
C ARG A 70 1.03 -5.69 0.07
N ILE A 71 0.72 -4.43 0.31
CA ILE A 71 -0.29 -4.01 1.29
C ILE A 71 -1.55 -3.65 0.52
N VAL A 72 -2.61 -4.44 0.64
CA VAL A 72 -3.85 -4.30 -0.15
C VAL A 72 -4.97 -3.80 0.73
N LYS A 73 -5.68 -2.78 0.25
CA LYS A 73 -6.97 -2.34 0.77
C LYS A 73 -8.06 -2.72 -0.22
N THR A 74 -9.09 -3.40 0.28
CA THR A 74 -10.32 -3.72 -0.45
C THR A 74 -11.45 -2.85 0.07
N MET A 75 -12.41 -2.53 -0.80
CA MET A 75 -13.60 -1.74 -0.48
C MET A 75 -14.66 -2.54 0.31
#